data_AF-A0A368G3G3-F1
#
_entry.id   AF-A0A368G3G3-F1
#
_cell.length_a   1.000
_cell.length_b   1.000
_cell.length_c   1.000
_cell.angle_alpha   90.00
_cell.angle_beta   90.00
_cell.angle_gamma   90.00
#
_symmetry.space_group_name_H-M   'P 1'
#
loop_
_entity.id
_entity.type
_entity.pdbx_description
1 polymer ?
#
loop_
_entity_poly.entity_id
_entity_poly.type
_entity_poly.pdbx_seq_one_letter_code
_entity_poly.pdbx_strand_id
1 'polypeptide(L)'
;MERALNGTGRPIIKHDDVRAACNSWRIYNDISRSWEFIAGTIRYVEKFQAIIAAAQRPGGWNDPDMLVIGLPNVTVDQAVVQMTLWSIWSAPLIISNDLRDLAPEFKEILLNRDVIAIDQDPMGISGSVGAYLKPITPTRDDKTSFAMAVVNKNELEVKACSILRLHAARVHR
;
A
#
# COMPACT_ATOMS: atom_id res chain seq x y z
N MET A 1 -5.74 -19.98 21.66
CA MET A 1 -5.18 -19.89 20.30
C MET A 1 -3.82 -20.58 20.20
N GLU A 2 -2.84 -20.16 21.00
CA GLU A 2 -1.45 -20.68 20.99
C GLU A 2 -1.35 -22.20 21.19
N ARG A 3 -2.13 -22.77 22.13
CA ARG A 3 -2.23 -24.23 22.33
C ARG A 3 -2.81 -24.99 21.14
N ALA A 4 -3.73 -24.37 20.37
CA ALA A 4 -4.33 -24.97 19.19
C ALA A 4 -3.40 -24.92 17.98
N LEU A 5 -2.57 -23.86 17.88
CA LEU A 5 -1.56 -23.71 16.82
C LEU A 5 -0.38 -24.67 17.03
N ASN A 6 0.05 -24.90 18.28
CA ASN A 6 1.14 -25.84 18.62
C ASN A 6 0.79 -27.31 18.31
N GLY A 7 -0.50 -27.67 18.28
CA GLY A 7 -0.94 -29.04 17.99
C GLY A 7 -0.87 -29.43 16.51
N THR A 8 -0.57 -28.49 15.61
CA THR A 8 -0.59 -28.72 14.15
C THR A 8 0.73 -29.24 13.58
N GLY A 9 1.82 -29.21 14.36
CA GLY A 9 3.17 -29.54 13.87
C GLY A 9 3.74 -28.53 12.85
N ARG A 10 2.98 -27.50 12.46
CA ARG A 10 3.49 -26.39 11.65
C ARG A 10 4.26 -25.40 12.52
N PRO A 11 5.42 -24.91 12.08
CA PRO A 11 6.13 -23.84 12.78
C PRO A 11 5.21 -22.64 12.96
N ILE A 12 4.93 -22.27 14.21
CA ILE A 12 4.30 -20.98 14.50
C ILE A 12 5.37 -19.93 14.23
N ILE A 13 5.19 -19.15 13.18
CA ILE A 13 6.05 -17.99 12.94
C ILE A 13 5.76 -16.98 14.04
N LYS A 14 6.70 -16.84 14.98
CA LYS A 14 6.68 -15.73 15.92
C LYS A 14 7.26 -14.52 15.20
N HIS A 15 6.43 -13.51 14.95
CA HIS A 15 6.86 -12.29 14.25
C HIS A 15 8.06 -11.61 14.95
N ASP A 16 8.18 -11.78 16.26
CA ASP A 16 9.27 -11.26 17.07
C ASP A 16 10.63 -11.89 16.71
N ASP A 17 10.64 -13.20 16.43
CA ASP A 17 11.86 -13.93 16.05
C ASP A 17 12.32 -13.49 14.64
N VAL A 18 11.38 -13.29 13.72
CA VAL A 18 11.67 -12.77 12.37
C VAL A 18 12.24 -11.35 12.46
N ARG A 19 11.66 -10.47 13.28
CA ARG A 19 12.19 -9.11 13.48
C ARG A 19 13.56 -9.06 14.14
N ALA A 20 13.86 -10.02 15.01
CA ALA A 20 15.18 -10.11 15.63
C ALA A 20 16.28 -10.45 14.60
N ALA A 21 15.93 -11.12 13.51
CA ALA A 21 16.86 -11.55 12.47
C ALA A 21 16.82 -10.70 11.18
N CYS A 22 15.69 -10.04 10.88
CA CYS A 22 15.44 -9.39 9.60
C CYS A 22 14.92 -7.96 9.80
N ASN A 23 15.43 -7.02 9.00
CA ASN A 23 14.89 -5.66 8.95
C ASN A 23 13.63 -5.54 8.09
N SER A 24 13.42 -6.45 7.14
CA SER A 24 12.18 -6.58 6.38
C SER A 24 11.95 -8.02 5.95
N TRP A 25 10.70 -8.36 5.58
CA TRP A 25 10.36 -9.68 5.03
C TRP A 25 9.25 -9.56 3.98
N ARG A 26 9.41 -10.29 2.87
CA ARG A 26 8.41 -10.37 1.81
C ARG A 26 7.13 -11.03 2.33
N ILE A 27 5.99 -10.38 2.13
CA ILE A 27 4.69 -10.86 2.63
C ILE A 27 3.82 -11.53 1.57
N TYR A 28 4.14 -11.38 0.29
CA TYR A 28 3.32 -11.91 -0.81
C TYR A 28 4.17 -12.27 -2.05
N ASN A 29 3.49 -12.61 -3.15
CA ASN A 29 4.06 -12.93 -4.45
C ASN A 29 4.88 -11.77 -5.04
N ASP A 30 5.76 -12.11 -5.98
CA ASP A 30 6.50 -11.11 -6.74
C ASP A 30 5.56 -10.19 -7.50
N ILE A 31 5.81 -8.89 -7.41
CA ILE A 31 5.06 -7.89 -8.13
C ILE A 31 5.48 -7.90 -9.59
N SER A 32 4.50 -7.68 -10.47
CA SER A 32 4.73 -7.45 -11.89
C SER A 32 4.15 -6.10 -12.28
N ARG A 33 4.61 -5.59 -13.41
CA ARG A 33 4.23 -4.30 -14.00
C ARG A 33 2.83 -4.37 -14.64
N SER A 34 1.82 -4.73 -13.84
CA SER A 34 0.40 -4.71 -14.23
C SER A 34 -0.49 -4.44 -13.03
N TRP A 35 -1.67 -3.87 -13.30
CA TRP A 35 -2.66 -3.58 -12.28
C TRP A 35 -3.13 -4.82 -11.52
N GLU A 36 -3.18 -5.98 -12.17
CA GLU A 36 -3.62 -7.23 -11.53
C GLU A 36 -2.73 -7.61 -10.35
N PHE A 37 -1.40 -7.46 -10.49
CA PHE A 37 -0.43 -7.76 -9.44
C PHE A 37 -0.41 -6.69 -8.34
N ILE A 38 -0.48 -5.41 -8.72
CA ILE A 38 -0.59 -4.30 -7.75
C ILE A 38 -1.86 -4.50 -6.89
N ALA A 39 -3.01 -4.66 -7.53
CA ALA A 39 -4.29 -4.87 -6.86
C ALA A 39 -4.36 -6.22 -6.12
N GLY A 40 -3.68 -7.26 -6.61
CA GLY A 40 -3.56 -8.54 -5.93
C GLY A 40 -2.85 -8.43 -4.59
N THR A 41 -1.74 -7.69 -4.56
CA THR A 41 -0.99 -7.39 -3.34
C THR A 41 -1.83 -6.56 -2.38
N ILE A 42 -2.53 -5.54 -2.88
CA ILE A 42 -3.43 -4.73 -2.05
C ILE A 42 -4.50 -5.59 -1.38
N ARG A 43 -5.19 -6.45 -2.15
CA ARG A 43 -6.20 -7.37 -1.60
C ARG A 43 -5.62 -8.33 -0.57
N TYR A 44 -4.38 -8.78 -0.73
CA TYR A 44 -3.72 -9.63 0.24
C TYR A 44 -3.47 -8.88 1.56
N VAL A 45 -2.90 -7.68 1.49
CA VAL A 45 -2.65 -6.84 2.66
C VAL A 45 -3.95 -6.52 3.39
N GLU A 46 -4.99 -6.09 2.68
CA GLU A 46 -6.32 -5.83 3.25
C GLU A 46 -6.91 -7.05 3.96
N LYS A 47 -6.81 -8.23 3.33
CA LYS A 47 -7.34 -9.49 3.89
C LYS A 47 -6.63 -9.89 5.18
N PHE A 48 -5.32 -9.64 5.29
CA PHE A 48 -4.50 -10.06 6.41
C PHE A 48 -4.01 -8.89 7.29
N GLN A 49 -4.64 -7.73 7.17
CA GLN A 49 -4.21 -6.47 7.77
C GLN A 49 -3.94 -6.59 9.27
N ALA A 50 -4.82 -7.27 10.00
CA ALA A 50 -4.67 -7.44 11.45
C ALA A 50 -3.39 -8.20 11.84
N ILE A 51 -2.95 -9.16 11.02
CA ILE A 51 -1.73 -9.94 11.27
C ILE A 51 -0.50 -9.16 10.79
N ILE A 52 -0.56 -8.62 9.57
CA ILE A 52 0.52 -7.86 8.94
C ILE A 52 0.88 -6.63 9.78
N ALA A 53 -0.11 -5.81 10.17
CA ALA A 53 0.12 -4.62 10.96
C ALA A 53 0.68 -4.93 12.37
N ALA A 54 0.26 -6.03 12.99
CA ALA A 54 0.77 -6.45 14.30
C ALA A 54 2.22 -6.96 14.25
N ALA A 55 2.65 -7.46 13.10
CA ALA A 55 3.99 -8.01 12.89
C ALA A 55 5.07 -6.92 12.75
N GLN A 56 4.69 -5.72 12.29
CA GLN A 56 5.62 -4.63 11.98
C GLN A 56 5.72 -3.60 13.10
N ARG A 57 6.91 -3.01 13.21
CA ARG A 57 7.27 -1.88 14.07
C ARG A 57 8.67 -1.38 13.66
N PRO A 58 9.16 -0.22 14.13
CA PRO A 58 10.50 0.24 13.81
C PRO A 58 11.57 -0.86 13.97
N GLY A 59 12.35 -1.07 12.91
CA GLY A 59 13.38 -2.11 12.82
C GLY A 59 12.95 -3.41 12.15
N GLY A 60 11.66 -3.59 11.81
CA GLY A 60 11.14 -4.76 11.10
C GLY A 60 9.88 -4.44 10.29
N TRP A 61 10.00 -4.47 8.97
CA TRP A 61 8.99 -3.97 8.02
C TRP A 61 8.40 -5.07 7.15
N ASN A 62 7.08 -5.01 6.91
CA ASN A 62 6.47 -5.88 5.90
C ASN A 62 6.83 -5.35 4.52
N ASP A 63 7.28 -6.25 3.65
CA ASP A 63 7.68 -5.93 2.28
C ASP A 63 6.66 -6.49 1.27
N PRO A 64 5.74 -5.64 0.75
CA PRO A 64 4.82 -5.98 -0.33
C PRO A 64 5.47 -5.97 -1.72
N ASP A 65 6.82 -5.94 -1.79
CA ASP A 65 7.65 -5.87 -2.99
C ASP A 65 7.81 -4.45 -3.58
N MET A 66 8.67 -4.34 -4.59
CA MET A 66 9.15 -3.07 -5.15
C MET A 66 8.05 -2.17 -5.76
N LEU A 67 8.34 -0.87 -5.85
CA LEU A 67 7.58 0.10 -6.63
C LEU A 67 7.83 -0.13 -8.12
N VAL A 68 6.75 -0.36 -8.89
CA VAL A 68 6.77 -0.54 -10.35
C VAL A 68 6.38 0.75 -11.09
N ILE A 69 6.46 1.88 -10.39
CA ILE A 69 6.11 3.23 -10.86
C ILE A 69 7.01 3.62 -12.04
N GLY A 70 6.42 4.10 -13.13
CA GLY A 70 7.15 4.48 -14.34
C GLY A 70 7.58 3.31 -15.24
N LEU A 71 7.23 2.07 -14.89
CA LEU A 71 7.42 0.93 -15.79
C LEU A 71 6.28 0.84 -16.82
N PRO A 72 6.52 0.22 -18.00
CA PRO A 72 5.49 0.04 -19.01
C PRO A 72 4.30 -0.76 -18.48
N ASN A 73 3.09 -0.39 -18.91
CA ASN A 73 1.79 -0.96 -18.51
C ASN A 73 1.30 -0.56 -17.10
N VAL A 74 1.94 0.42 -16.46
CA VAL A 74 1.47 1.07 -15.24
C VAL A 74 1.01 2.48 -15.58
N THR A 75 -0.26 2.80 -15.34
CA THR A 75 -0.77 4.16 -15.57
C THR A 75 -0.38 5.09 -14.43
N VAL A 76 -0.46 6.41 -14.65
CA VAL A 76 -0.21 7.43 -13.62
C VAL A 76 -1.11 7.19 -12.40
N ASP A 77 -2.41 6.96 -12.61
CA ASP A 77 -3.37 6.70 -11.53
C ASP A 77 -3.00 5.44 -10.72
N GLN A 78 -2.55 4.37 -11.39
CA GLN A 78 -2.11 3.14 -10.73
C GLN A 78 -0.83 3.36 -9.93
N ALA A 79 0.11 4.16 -10.45
CA ALA A 79 1.32 4.55 -9.73
C ALA A 79 1.02 5.40 -8.49
N VAL A 80 0.08 6.34 -8.59
CA VAL A 80 -0.41 7.12 -7.43
C VAL A 80 -0.98 6.20 -6.37
N VAL A 81 -1.81 5.22 -6.77
CA VAL A 81 -2.38 4.24 -5.84
C VAL A 81 -1.28 3.40 -5.17
N GLN A 82 -0.31 2.88 -5.92
CA GLN A 82 0.79 2.09 -5.37
C GLN A 82 1.59 2.90 -4.35
N MET A 83 2.06 4.10 -4.73
CA MET A 83 2.84 4.97 -3.84
C MET A 83 2.08 5.28 -2.55
N THR A 84 0.79 5.61 -2.68
CA THR A 84 -0.05 5.98 -1.55
C THR A 84 -0.21 4.82 -0.57
N LEU A 85 -0.55 3.63 -1.05
CA LEU A 85 -0.82 2.49 -0.17
C LEU A 85 0.44 1.91 0.46
N TRP A 86 1.55 1.84 -0.29
CA TRP A 86 2.84 1.42 0.28
C TRP A 86 3.26 2.35 1.41
N SER A 87 3.13 3.66 1.20
CA SER A 87 3.47 4.67 2.21
C SER A 87 2.57 4.58 3.45
N ILE A 88 1.26 4.36 3.26
CA ILE A 88 0.33 4.17 4.39
C ILE A 88 0.70 2.93 5.20
N TRP A 89 1.23 1.88 4.58
CA TRP A 89 1.66 0.67 5.27
C TRP A 89 3.05 0.77 5.89
N SER A 90 3.75 1.90 5.74
CA SER A 90 5.18 2.07 6.03
C SER A 90 6.02 0.95 5.41
N ALA A 91 5.74 0.65 4.14
CA ALA A 91 6.42 -0.38 3.38
C ALA A 91 7.74 0.17 2.81
N PRO A 92 8.77 -0.67 2.58
CA PRO A 92 9.97 -0.24 1.87
C PRO A 92 9.65 0.40 0.51
N LEU A 93 10.03 1.67 0.33
CA LEU A 93 9.88 2.39 -0.94
C LEU A 93 11.06 2.11 -1.89
N ILE A 94 11.22 0.85 -2.31
CA ILE A 94 12.30 0.40 -3.19
C ILE A 94 11.85 0.54 -4.66
N ILE A 95 12.54 1.37 -5.44
CA ILE A 95 12.16 1.70 -6.83
C ILE A 95 12.84 0.74 -7.82
N SER A 96 12.07 0.21 -8.79
CA SER A 96 12.56 -0.77 -9.78
C SER A 96 12.60 -0.25 -11.23
N ASN A 97 12.77 1.06 -11.45
CA ASN A 97 12.74 1.70 -12.77
C ASN A 97 14.12 2.26 -13.20
N ASP A 98 14.24 2.65 -14.47
CA ASP A 98 15.40 3.40 -14.97
C ASP A 98 15.20 4.90 -14.74
N LEU A 99 15.89 5.44 -13.74
CA LEU A 99 15.77 6.84 -13.34
C LEU A 99 16.27 7.85 -14.39
N ARG A 100 17.01 7.39 -15.41
CA ARG A 100 17.55 8.25 -16.48
C ARG A 100 16.47 8.70 -17.47
N ASP A 101 15.42 7.91 -17.60
CA ASP A 101 14.34 8.09 -18.58
C ASP A 101 12.95 8.11 -17.92
N LEU A 102 12.89 8.51 -16.65
CA LEU A 102 11.64 8.57 -15.91
C LEU A 102 10.81 9.77 -16.35
N ALA A 103 9.60 9.52 -16.86
CA ALA A 103 8.69 10.59 -17.27
C ALA A 103 8.35 11.53 -16.09
N PRO A 104 8.17 12.85 -16.34
CA PRO A 104 7.98 13.86 -15.29
C PRO A 104 6.87 13.54 -14.30
N GLU A 105 5.74 13.00 -14.77
CA GLU A 105 4.59 12.64 -13.95
C GLU A 105 4.89 11.55 -12.91
N PHE A 106 5.70 10.55 -13.26
CA PHE A 106 6.12 9.50 -12.33
C PHE A 106 7.20 10.00 -11.37
N LYS A 107 8.05 10.93 -11.84
CA LYS A 107 9.04 11.61 -10.99
C LYS A 107 8.36 12.45 -9.92
N GLU A 108 7.28 13.15 -10.25
CA GLU A 108 6.48 13.90 -9.27
C GLU A 108 5.91 13.00 -8.17
N ILE A 109 5.42 11.80 -8.54
CA ILE A 109 4.91 10.82 -7.57
C ILE A 109 6.03 10.34 -6.64
N LEU A 110 7.18 9.93 -7.21
CA LEU A 110 8.30 9.38 -6.44
C LEU A 110 9.02 10.42 -5.57
N LEU A 111 8.92 11.70 -5.90
CA LEU A 111 9.52 12.81 -5.14
C LEU A 111 8.54 13.54 -4.23
N ASN A 112 7.31 13.04 -4.09
CA ASN A 112 6.30 13.68 -3.24
C ASN A 112 6.72 13.59 -1.76
N ARG A 113 7.24 14.70 -1.23
CA ARG A 113 7.77 14.79 0.14
C ARG A 113 6.72 14.57 1.22
N ASP A 114 5.47 14.93 0.96
CA ASP A 114 4.39 14.76 1.94
C ASP A 114 4.03 13.28 2.07
N VAL A 115 3.99 12.55 0.95
CA VAL A 115 3.73 11.10 0.94
C VAL A 115 4.91 10.33 1.56
N ILE A 116 6.15 10.73 1.25
CA ILE A 116 7.35 10.15 1.88
C ILE A 116 7.37 10.42 3.39
N ALA A 117 6.93 11.61 3.83
CA ALA A 117 6.87 11.92 5.26
C ALA A 117 5.86 11.04 6.01
N ILE A 118 4.77 10.61 5.36
CA ILE A 118 3.83 9.62 5.93
C ILE A 118 4.51 8.26 6.07
N ASP A 119 5.19 7.79 5.03
CA ASP A 119 5.90 6.50 5.04
C ASP A 119 6.97 6.46 6.15
N GLN A 120 7.71 7.56 6.31
CA GLN A 120 8.82 7.71 7.25
C GLN A 120 8.39 8.19 8.64
N ASP A 121 7.10 8.13 8.97
CA ASP A 121 6.62 8.49 10.31
C ASP A 121 7.33 7.62 11.38
N PRO A 122 7.92 8.22 12.43
CA PRO A 122 8.75 7.50 13.40
C PRO A 122 7.98 6.49 14.24
N MET A 123 6.63 6.54 14.27
CA MET A 123 5.84 5.49 14.93
C MET A 123 5.97 4.16 14.19
N GLY A 124 6.21 4.18 12.86
CA GLY A 124 6.40 2.98 12.04
C GLY A 124 5.22 2.02 12.06
N ILE A 125 4.02 2.54 12.30
CA ILE A 125 2.79 1.76 12.41
C ILE A 125 2.13 1.69 11.04
N SER A 126 1.91 0.47 10.55
CA SER A 126 1.15 0.23 9.33
C SER A 126 -0.29 0.75 9.49
N GLY A 127 -0.66 1.73 8.67
CA GLY A 127 -1.98 2.35 8.69
C GLY A 127 -3.04 1.48 8.00
N SER A 128 -4.30 1.70 8.38
CA SER A 128 -5.47 1.18 7.65
C SER A 128 -6.20 2.33 6.97
N VAL A 129 -6.71 2.10 5.75
CA VAL A 129 -7.50 3.10 5.02
C VAL A 129 -8.97 2.88 5.29
N GLY A 130 -9.59 3.83 6.00
CA GLY A 130 -11.05 3.92 6.11
C GLY A 130 -11.62 4.71 4.95
N ALA A 131 -12.05 4.04 3.89
CA ALA A 131 -12.77 4.66 2.77
C ALA A 131 -14.28 4.44 2.88
N TYR A 132 -15.05 5.51 2.72
CA TYR A 132 -16.51 5.45 2.55
C TYR A 132 -16.79 5.39 1.05
N LEU A 133 -17.45 4.32 0.63
CA LEU A 133 -17.87 4.14 -0.75
C LEU A 133 -19.39 4.24 -0.83
N LYS A 134 -19.87 5.14 -1.68
CA LYS A 134 -21.29 5.28 -2.02
C LYS A 134 -21.47 4.91 -3.50
N PRO A 135 -22.27 3.88 -3.83
CA PRO A 135 -22.69 3.62 -5.20
C PRO A 135 -23.36 4.86 -5.81
N ILE A 136 -22.96 5.24 -7.03
CA ILE A 136 -23.54 6.35 -7.79
C ILE A 136 -23.79 5.95 -9.24
N THR A 137 -24.67 6.69 -9.92
CA THR A 137 -24.85 6.60 -11.37
C THR A 137 -23.74 7.35 -12.13
N PRO A 138 -23.37 6.92 -13.35
CA PRO A 138 -23.96 5.80 -14.09
C PRO A 138 -23.43 4.43 -13.66
N THR A 139 -24.27 3.41 -13.80
CA THR A 139 -23.83 2.01 -13.87
C THR A 139 -23.79 1.61 -15.34
N ARG A 140 -22.81 0.79 -15.74
CA ARG A 140 -22.71 0.23 -17.10
C ARG A 140 -22.48 -1.26 -17.02
N ASP A 141 -23.35 -2.03 -17.66
CA ASP A 141 -23.39 -3.48 -17.56
C ASP A 141 -23.52 -3.91 -16.07
N ASP A 142 -22.52 -4.62 -15.55
CA ASP A 142 -22.37 -5.07 -14.16
C ASP A 142 -21.45 -4.18 -13.31
N LYS A 143 -21.02 -3.03 -13.85
CA LYS A 143 -20.08 -2.12 -13.19
C LYS A 143 -20.78 -0.91 -12.60
N THR A 144 -20.59 -0.71 -11.30
CA THR A 144 -21.13 0.42 -10.53
C THR A 144 -20.07 1.51 -10.38
N SER A 145 -20.44 2.76 -10.62
CA SER A 145 -19.58 3.91 -10.27
C SER A 145 -19.70 4.19 -8.77
N PHE A 146 -18.66 4.75 -8.15
CA PHE A 146 -18.66 5.06 -6.72
C PHE A 146 -18.19 6.50 -6.47
N ALA A 147 -18.89 7.18 -5.57
CA ALA A 147 -18.31 8.31 -4.85
C ALA A 147 -17.49 7.76 -3.70
N MET A 148 -16.26 8.21 -3.55
CA MET A 148 -15.37 7.83 -2.46
C MET A 148 -15.11 9.04 -1.57
N ALA A 149 -15.21 8.84 -0.27
CA ALA A 149 -14.71 9.78 0.73
C ALA A 149 -13.67 9.08 1.61
N VAL A 150 -12.52 9.71 1.78
CA VAL A 150 -11.50 9.30 2.76
C VAL A 150 -11.56 10.32 3.88
N VAL A 151 -11.86 9.86 5.10
CA VAL A 151 -12.06 10.75 6.24
C VAL A 151 -11.12 10.34 7.36
N ASN A 152 -10.24 11.25 7.75
CA ASN A 152 -9.56 11.16 9.03
C ASN A 152 -10.57 11.51 10.13
N LYS A 153 -10.98 10.53 10.93
CA LYS A 153 -11.91 10.70 12.05
C LYS A 153 -11.21 11.13 13.35
N ASN A 154 -9.90 11.30 13.33
CA ASN A 154 -9.14 11.72 14.49
C ASN A 154 -9.27 13.24 14.70
N GLU A 155 -9.21 13.67 15.97
CA GLU A 155 -9.31 15.09 16.35
C GLU A 155 -7.99 15.84 16.12
N LEU A 156 -6.89 15.09 16.02
CA LEU A 156 -5.57 15.65 15.75
C LEU A 156 -5.45 16.03 14.26
N GLU A 157 -5.08 17.29 14.02
CA GLU A 157 -4.72 17.76 12.70
C GLU A 157 -3.42 17.07 12.26
N VAL A 158 -3.56 16.07 11.40
CA VAL A 158 -2.45 15.61 10.58
C VAL A 158 -2.28 16.69 9.52
N LYS A 159 -1.08 17.30 9.39
CA LYS A 159 -0.79 18.22 8.28
C LYS A 159 -1.31 17.56 7.02
N ALA A 160 -2.33 18.17 6.40
CA ALA A 160 -2.99 17.56 5.27
C ALA A 160 -1.92 17.27 4.23
N CYS A 161 -1.59 15.99 4.06
CA CYS A 161 -0.96 15.57 2.84
C CYS A 161 -1.97 15.94 1.78
N SER A 162 -1.65 16.92 0.94
CA SER A 162 -2.34 17.14 -0.32
C SER A 162 -2.08 15.91 -1.18
N ILE A 163 -2.70 14.78 -0.78
CA ILE A 163 -2.82 13.57 -1.56
C ILE A 163 -3.28 14.06 -2.91
N LEU A 164 -2.43 13.79 -3.91
CA LEU A 164 -2.60 14.08 -5.32
C LEU A 164 -4.09 14.23 -5.64
N ARG A 165 -4.49 15.49 -5.89
CA ARG A 165 -5.89 15.91 -6.08
C ARG A 165 -6.67 14.79 -6.74
N LEU A 166 -7.65 14.23 -6.01
CA LEU A 166 -8.70 13.34 -6.53
C LEU A 166 -9.32 14.01 -7.78
N HIS A 167 -8.78 13.67 -8.94
CA HIS A 167 -9.51 13.79 -10.18
C HIS A 167 -10.38 12.54 -10.28
N ALA A 168 -11.56 12.68 -10.86
CA ALA A 168 -12.38 11.52 -11.22
C ALA A 168 -11.52 10.59 -12.08
N ALA A 169 -10.96 9.54 -11.48
CA ALA A 169 -10.13 8.57 -12.17
C ALA A 169 -11.04 7.75 -13.07
N ARG A 170 -11.20 8.20 -14.33
CA ARG A 170 -11.65 7.31 -15.41
C ARG A 170 -10.51 6.35 -15.67
N VAL A 171 -10.59 5.17 -15.08
CA VAL A 171 -9.77 4.03 -15.50
C VAL A 171 -10.23 3.65 -16.91
N HIS A 172 -9.61 4.26 -17.92
CA HIS A 172 -9.73 3.78 -19.30
C HIS A 172 -8.96 2.46 -19.42
N ARG A 173 -9.60 1.48 -20.07
CA ARG A 173 -8.96 0.23 -20.46
C ARG A 173 -7.85 0.49 -21.47
#